data_AF-A0A0U1DJ82-F1
#
_entry.id   AF-A0A0U1DJ82-F1
#
_cell.length_a   1.000
_cell.length_b   1.000
_cell.length_c   1.000
_cell.angle_alpha   90.00
_cell.angle_beta   90.00
_cell.angle_gamma   90.00
#
_symmetry.space_group_name_H-M   'P 1'
#
loop_
_entity.id
_entity.type
_entity.pdbx_description
1 polymer ?
#
loop_
_entity_poly.entity_id
_entity_poly.type
_entity_poly.pdbx_seq_one_letter_code
_entity_poly.pdbx_strand_id
1 'polypeptide(L)'
;MWEKAAANLGINADPQQFDRLAEWVGERDGMVFSSDDQTVATLFFEAVSDCQTLHSMLHEMVRELRSEGFDVVGLDLDLVNTTDIADRSGRTRQTVRQYAEGVRGPGGFPAPLGAPGGVRVWDWGSVNEWLRAFDGSGDPEYHPTREFVAEFNSSLTKSLC
;
A
#
# COMPACT_ATOMS: atom_id res chain seq x y z
N MET A 1 15.68 4.68 -7.59
CA MET A 1 15.60 5.31 -6.27
C MET A 1 14.35 6.16 -6.30
N TRP A 2 13.40 5.85 -5.45
CA TRP A 2 12.17 6.63 -5.29
C TRP A 2 12.49 7.83 -4.37
N GLU A 3 11.76 8.93 -4.51
CA GLU A 3 11.85 10.11 -3.62
C GLU A 3 10.59 10.28 -2.77
N LYS A 4 9.53 9.53 -3.13
CA LYS A 4 8.19 9.59 -2.56
C LYS A 4 7.66 8.19 -2.31
N ALA A 5 6.77 8.05 -1.33
CA ALA A 5 6.03 6.82 -1.08
C ALA A 5 4.57 7.10 -0.75
N ALA A 6 3.69 6.15 -1.08
CA ALA A 6 2.30 6.13 -0.64
C ALA A 6 2.06 4.87 0.19
N ALA A 7 1.51 5.01 1.39
CA ALA A 7 1.25 3.90 2.29
C ALA A 7 -0.16 3.97 2.89
N ASN A 8 -0.79 2.80 3.04
CA ASN A 8 -2.13 2.66 3.60
C ASN A 8 -2.01 2.19 5.06
N LEU A 9 -2.62 2.91 5.99
CA LEU A 9 -2.73 2.51 7.40
C LEU A 9 -4.17 2.11 7.72
N GLY A 10 -4.35 0.89 8.22
CA GLY A 10 -5.60 0.45 8.83
C GLY A 10 -5.77 1.06 10.22
N ILE A 11 -6.92 1.68 10.45
CA ILE A 11 -7.27 2.37 11.69
C ILE A 11 -8.65 1.89 12.14
N ASN A 12 -8.78 1.52 13.41
CA ASN A 12 -10.08 1.32 14.02
C ASN A 12 -10.66 2.69 14.39
N ALA A 13 -11.65 3.14 13.64
CA ALA A 13 -12.29 4.43 13.85
C ALA A 13 -13.81 4.28 13.80
N ASP A 14 -14.49 4.80 14.82
CA ASP A 14 -15.93 5.01 14.78
C ASP A 14 -16.29 6.23 13.90
N PRO A 15 -17.58 6.47 13.57
CA PRO A 15 -17.97 7.61 12.73
C PRO A 15 -17.56 9.00 13.26
N GLN A 16 -17.45 9.20 14.57
CA GLN A 16 -17.00 10.49 15.14
C GLN A 16 -15.48 10.64 15.07
N GLN A 17 -14.75 9.53 15.20
CA GLN A 17 -13.30 9.49 14.97
C GLN A 17 -12.96 9.67 13.50
N PHE A 18 -13.80 9.20 12.57
CA PHE A 18 -13.58 9.35 11.13
C PHE A 18 -13.42 10.81 10.70
N ASP A 19 -14.32 11.70 11.13
CA ASP A 19 -14.25 13.13 10.74
C ASP A 19 -12.94 13.78 11.25
N ARG A 20 -12.55 13.48 12.49
CA ARG A 20 -11.28 13.97 13.07
C ARG A 20 -10.07 13.38 12.34
N LEU A 21 -10.13 12.11 11.97
CA LEU A 21 -9.06 11.45 11.23
C LEU A 21 -8.93 12.03 9.82
N ALA A 22 -10.05 12.27 9.13
CA ALA A 22 -10.08 12.85 7.80
C ALA A 22 -9.51 14.28 7.79
N GLU A 23 -9.84 15.10 8.79
CA GLU A 23 -9.23 16.42 8.98
C GLU A 23 -7.71 16.30 9.20
N TRP A 24 -7.29 15.49 10.18
CA TRP A 24 -5.88 15.31 10.55
C TRP A 24 -5.00 14.78 9.38
N VAL A 25 -5.54 13.83 8.63
CA VAL A 25 -4.88 13.23 7.44
C VAL A 25 -4.89 14.21 6.28
N GLY A 26 -5.97 14.98 6.09
CA GLY A 26 -6.10 15.98 5.03
C GLY A 26 -5.14 17.16 5.19
N GLU A 27 -4.82 17.57 6.43
CA GLU A 27 -3.76 18.56 6.71
C GLU A 27 -2.36 18.10 6.26
N ARG A 28 -2.21 16.80 5.96
CA ARG A 28 -0.97 16.16 5.50
C ARG A 28 -1.10 15.64 4.06
N ASP A 29 -2.01 16.22 3.27
CA ASP A 29 -2.30 15.85 1.89
C ASP A 29 -2.70 14.37 1.69
N GLY A 30 -3.09 13.68 2.77
CA GLY A 30 -3.56 12.30 2.72
C GLY A 30 -5.07 12.20 2.46
N MET A 31 -5.56 10.96 2.43
CA MET A 31 -6.98 10.68 2.32
C MET A 31 -7.40 9.55 3.24
N VAL A 32 -8.65 9.57 3.67
CA VAL A 32 -9.24 8.51 4.49
C VAL A 32 -10.42 7.94 3.74
N PHE A 33 -10.47 6.62 3.66
CA PHE A 33 -11.59 5.88 3.11
C PHE A 33 -12.12 4.93 4.19
N SER A 34 -13.45 4.78 4.24
CA SER A 34 -14.10 3.80 5.09
C SER A 34 -15.03 2.93 4.25
N SER A 35 -14.95 1.62 4.45
CA SER A 35 -15.88 0.64 3.89
C SER A 35 -16.23 -0.38 4.96
N ASP A 36 -17.54 -0.55 5.19
CA ASP A 36 -18.10 -1.39 6.25
C ASP A 36 -17.47 -1.07 7.62
N ASP A 37 -16.53 -1.91 8.07
CA ASP A 37 -15.85 -1.82 9.36
C ASP A 37 -14.34 -1.52 9.23
N GLN A 38 -13.86 -1.21 8.03
CA GLN A 38 -12.46 -0.86 7.79
C GLN A 38 -12.31 0.60 7.44
N THR A 39 -11.50 1.31 8.23
CA THR A 39 -11.03 2.65 7.91
C THR A 39 -9.56 2.58 7.52
N VAL A 40 -9.24 3.08 6.34
CA VAL A 40 -7.89 3.12 5.79
C VAL A 40 -7.51 4.57 5.54
N ALA A 41 -6.38 5.00 6.11
CA ALA A 41 -5.75 6.27 5.81
C ALA A 41 -4.60 6.07 4.83
N THR A 42 -4.69 6.64 3.64
CA THR A 42 -3.58 6.72 2.69
C THR A 42 -2.78 7.99 2.96
N LEU A 43 -1.48 7.82 3.19
CA LEU A 43 -0.54 8.89 3.50
C LEU A 43 0.57 8.93 2.45
N PHE A 44 1.01 10.14 2.14
CA PHE A 44 2.10 10.40 1.21
C PHE A 44 3.34 10.86 1.98
N PHE A 45 4.47 10.28 1.63
CA PHE A 45 5.75 10.55 2.24
C PHE A 45 6.68 11.14 1.19
N GLU A 46 7.34 12.23 1.54
CA GLU A 46 8.36 12.90 0.74
C GLU A 46 9.75 12.61 1.29
N ALA A 47 10.80 12.87 0.51
CA ALA A 47 12.20 12.67 0.90
C ALA A 47 12.52 11.24 1.37
N VAL A 48 11.83 10.26 0.80
CA VAL A 48 12.03 8.85 1.14
C VAL A 48 13.17 8.34 0.27
N SER A 49 14.30 7.93 0.85
CA SER A 49 15.51 7.52 0.10
C SER A 49 15.62 6.00 -0.12
N ASP A 50 15.10 5.23 0.84
CA ASP A 50 15.19 3.78 0.94
C ASP A 50 14.19 3.25 1.97
N CYS A 51 14.01 1.93 2.01
CA CYS A 51 13.03 1.27 2.87
C CYS A 51 13.21 1.60 4.36
N GLN A 52 14.43 1.86 4.83
CA GLN A 52 14.69 2.17 6.23
C GLN A 52 14.18 3.57 6.60
N THR A 53 14.34 4.54 5.69
CA THR A 53 13.77 5.88 5.82
C THR A 53 12.25 5.80 5.90
N LEU A 54 11.61 5.08 4.98
CA LEU A 54 10.14 4.91 5.01
C LEU A 54 9.68 4.24 6.30
N HIS A 55 10.36 3.17 6.71
CA HIS A 55 10.05 2.44 7.94
C HIS A 55 10.09 3.37 9.16
N SER A 56 11.11 4.23 9.25
CA SER A 56 11.25 5.19 10.36
C SER A 56 10.16 6.26 10.35
N MET A 57 9.84 6.83 9.18
CA MET A 57 8.75 7.82 9.02
C MET A 57 7.39 7.23 9.37
N LEU A 58 7.13 5.97 8.98
CA LEU A 58 5.90 5.28 9.33
C LEU A 58 5.80 5.03 10.84
N HIS A 59 6.89 4.69 11.53
CA HIS A 59 6.88 4.57 12.99
C HIS A 59 6.55 5.89 13.69
N GLU A 60 7.09 7.00 13.19
CA GLU A 60 6.77 8.35 13.69
C GLU A 60 5.30 8.69 13.46
N MET A 61 4.81 8.49 12.24
CA MET A 61 3.40 8.67 11.87
C MET A 61 2.44 7.87 12.75
N VAL A 62 2.75 6.59 13.00
CA VAL A 62 1.94 5.73 13.89
C VAL A 62 1.96 6.25 15.32
N ARG A 63 3.09 6.78 15.81
CA ARG A 63 3.15 7.40 17.15
C ARG A 63 2.32 8.67 17.24
N GLU A 64 2.36 9.53 16.23
CA GLU A 64 1.55 10.74 16.17
C GLU A 64 0.05 10.40 16.20
N LEU A 65 -0.41 9.52 15.30
CA LEU A 65 -1.81 9.08 15.26
C LEU A 65 -2.27 8.50 16.61
N ARG A 66 -1.45 7.67 17.25
CA ARG A 66 -1.76 7.12 18.57
C ARG A 66 -1.82 8.19 19.66
N SER A 67 -1.00 9.24 19.57
CA SER A 67 -1.03 10.35 20.52
C SER A 67 -2.30 11.20 20.41
N GLU A 68 -2.91 11.24 19.21
CA GLU A 68 -4.23 11.84 18.95
C GLU A 68 -5.41 10.94 19.35
N GLY A 69 -5.12 9.74 19.84
CA GLY A 69 -6.11 8.78 20.33
C GLY A 69 -6.70 7.87 19.25
N PHE A 70 -6.05 7.73 18.09
CA PHE A 70 -6.43 6.76 17.06
C PHE A 70 -5.82 5.39 17.32
N ASP A 71 -6.60 4.33 17.09
CA ASP A 71 -6.14 2.95 17.20
C ASP A 71 -5.63 2.45 15.84
N VAL A 72 -4.32 2.56 15.63
CA VAL A 72 -3.65 2.11 14.41
C VAL A 72 -3.37 0.61 14.48
N VAL A 73 -4.00 -0.13 13.57
CA VAL A 73 -3.90 -1.59 13.41
C VAL A 73 -2.56 -1.97 12.76
N GLY A 74 -2.16 -1.23 11.73
CA GLY A 74 -0.92 -1.45 10.99
C GLY A 74 -1.02 -0.96 9.55
N LEU A 75 -0.02 -1.31 8.74
CA LEU A 75 -0.09 -1.11 7.29
C LEU A 75 -1.07 -2.10 6.65
N ASP A 76 -1.81 -1.59 5.67
CA ASP A 76 -2.65 -2.36 4.78
C ASP A 76 -2.04 -2.46 3.38
N LEU A 77 -2.37 -3.52 2.65
CA LEU A 77 -1.89 -3.73 1.29
C LEU A 77 -2.77 -2.96 0.30
N ASP A 78 -2.14 -2.30 -0.68
CA ASP A 78 -2.83 -1.75 -1.84
C ASP A 78 -3.24 -2.91 -2.76
N LEU A 79 -4.42 -3.48 -2.53
CA LEU A 79 -4.90 -4.65 -3.26
C LEU A 79 -5.46 -4.27 -4.63
N VAL A 80 -4.99 -4.98 -5.66
CA VAL A 80 -5.35 -4.74 -7.05
C VAL A 80 -5.72 -6.04 -7.76
N ASN A 81 -6.71 -5.95 -8.64
CA ASN A 81 -7.06 -7.01 -9.59
C ASN A 81 -6.46 -6.73 -10.97
N THR A 82 -6.71 -7.61 -11.94
CA THR A 82 -6.19 -7.48 -13.33
C THR A 82 -6.62 -6.18 -14.02
N THR A 83 -7.83 -5.69 -13.76
CA THR A 83 -8.35 -4.42 -14.29
C THR A 83 -7.60 -3.24 -13.69
N ASP A 84 -7.46 -3.20 -12.36
CA ASP A 84 -6.76 -2.11 -11.68
C ASP A 84 -5.29 -2.02 -12.14
N ILE A 85 -4.60 -3.16 -12.25
CA ILE A 85 -3.22 -3.21 -12.78
C ILE A 85 -3.17 -2.69 -14.22
N ALA A 86 -4.12 -3.09 -15.07
CA ALA A 86 -4.17 -2.67 -16.46
C ALA A 86 -4.36 -1.15 -16.56
N ASP A 87 -5.29 -0.59 -15.79
CA ASP A 87 -5.59 0.83 -15.79
C ASP A 87 -4.42 1.66 -15.25
N ARG A 88 -3.85 1.28 -14.09
CA ARG A 88 -2.70 2.00 -13.50
C ARG A 88 -1.42 1.92 -14.33
N SER A 89 -1.18 0.80 -15.01
CA SER A 89 0.03 0.62 -15.85
C SER A 89 -0.15 1.02 -17.32
N GLY A 90 -1.32 1.50 -17.72
CA GLY A 90 -1.63 1.83 -19.11
C GLY A 90 -1.59 0.63 -20.05
N ARG A 91 -1.89 -0.58 -19.55
CA ARG A 91 -1.86 -1.85 -20.29
C ARG A 91 -3.27 -2.37 -20.53
N THR A 92 -3.36 -3.38 -21.38
CA THR A 92 -4.61 -4.13 -21.52
C THR A 92 -4.69 -5.23 -20.47
N ARG A 93 -5.90 -5.58 -20.02
CA ARG A 93 -6.15 -6.75 -19.15
C ARG A 93 -5.54 -8.04 -19.70
N GLN A 94 -5.55 -8.21 -21.02
CA GLN A 94 -4.92 -9.36 -21.68
C GLN A 94 -3.40 -9.38 -21.50
N THR A 95 -2.76 -8.20 -21.56
CA THR A 95 -1.31 -8.07 -21.33
C THR A 95 -0.96 -8.47 -19.90
N VAL A 96 -1.73 -8.00 -18.91
CA VAL A 96 -1.54 -8.36 -17.49
C VAL A 96 -1.70 -9.86 -17.26
N ARG A 97 -2.70 -10.51 -17.89
CA ARG A 97 -2.85 -11.97 -17.83
C ARG A 97 -1.64 -12.70 -18.39
N GLN A 98 -1.11 -12.26 -19.53
CA GLN A 98 0.10 -12.84 -20.13
C GLN A 98 1.34 -12.66 -19.25
N TYR A 99 1.45 -11.57 -18.48
CA TYR A 99 2.49 -11.42 -17.48
C TYR A 99 2.34 -12.45 -16.35
N ALA A 100 1.13 -12.57 -15.80
CA ALA A 100 0.84 -13.53 -14.72
C ALA A 100 1.01 -15.00 -15.15
N GLU A 101 0.80 -15.31 -16.42
CA GLU A 101 1.03 -16.64 -17.01
C GLU A 101 2.49 -16.88 -17.43
N GLY A 102 3.35 -15.86 -17.36
CA GLY A 102 4.75 -15.95 -17.80
C GLY A 102 4.93 -16.06 -19.31
N VAL A 103 3.87 -15.80 -20.10
CA VAL A 103 3.89 -15.84 -21.57
C VAL A 103 4.51 -14.57 -22.15
N ARG A 104 4.49 -13.47 -21.39
CA ARG A 104 5.04 -12.16 -21.80
C ARG A 104 5.87 -11.54 -20.67
N GLY A 105 6.83 -10.69 -21.04
CA GLY A 105 7.69 -9.97 -20.11
C GLY A 105 8.91 -10.81 -19.69
N PRO A 106 9.70 -10.32 -18.73
CA PRO A 106 10.93 -10.96 -18.28
C PRO A 106 10.70 -12.21 -17.41
N GLY A 107 9.44 -12.62 -17.20
CA GLY A 107 9.07 -13.58 -16.16
C GLY A 107 9.12 -12.96 -14.77
N GLY A 108 8.88 -13.78 -13.74
CA GLY A 108 8.93 -13.33 -12.34
C GLY A 108 7.83 -12.33 -11.97
N PHE A 109 6.74 -12.23 -12.74
CA PHE A 109 5.58 -11.44 -12.34
C PHE A 109 5.06 -11.94 -10.99
N PRO A 110 4.70 -11.06 -10.04
CA PRO A 110 4.31 -11.47 -8.70
C PRO A 110 3.19 -12.51 -8.69
N ALA A 111 3.30 -13.50 -7.78
CA ALA A 111 2.21 -14.42 -7.54
C ALA A 111 1.03 -13.69 -6.89
N PRO A 112 -0.23 -14.00 -7.28
CA PRO A 112 -1.39 -13.41 -6.62
C PRO A 112 -1.42 -13.81 -5.14
N LEU A 113 -1.90 -12.90 -4.30
CA LEU A 113 -2.17 -13.17 -2.88
C LEU A 113 -3.32 -14.17 -2.71
N GLY A 114 -4.26 -14.18 -3.65
CA GLY A 114 -5.39 -15.09 -3.64
C GLY A 114 -6.28 -14.89 -4.86
N ALA A 115 -7.40 -15.63 -4.87
CA ALA A 115 -8.43 -15.50 -5.91
C ALA A 115 -9.86 -15.54 -5.32
N PRO A 116 -10.23 -14.59 -4.43
CA PRO A 116 -11.57 -14.54 -3.86
C PRO A 116 -12.63 -14.45 -4.97
N GLY A 117 -13.64 -15.32 -4.92
CA GLY A 117 -14.67 -15.39 -5.97
C GLY A 117 -14.13 -15.69 -7.38
N GLY A 118 -12.91 -16.25 -7.49
CA GLY A 118 -12.24 -16.52 -8.77
C GLY A 118 -11.52 -15.33 -9.38
N VAL A 119 -11.54 -14.16 -8.74
CA VAL A 119 -10.82 -12.97 -9.20
C VAL A 119 -9.45 -12.92 -8.53
N ARG A 120 -8.37 -13.06 -9.31
CA ARG A 120 -7.01 -12.97 -8.79
C ARG A 120 -6.73 -11.55 -8.27
N VAL A 121 -6.11 -11.48 -7.10
CA VAL A 121 -5.72 -10.24 -6.41
C VAL A 121 -4.23 -10.27 -6.12
N TRP A 122 -3.57 -9.13 -6.29
CA TRP A 122 -2.16 -8.87 -5.98
C TRP A 122 -2.05 -7.67 -5.04
N ASP A 123 -0.89 -7.49 -4.42
CA ASP A 123 -0.50 -6.18 -3.90
C ASP A 123 0.13 -5.35 -5.02
N TRP A 124 -0.24 -4.07 -5.09
CA TRP A 124 0.30 -3.15 -6.07
C TRP A 124 1.78 -2.90 -5.84
N GLY A 125 2.28 -2.90 -4.60
CA GLY A 125 3.70 -2.69 -4.28
C GLY A 125 4.62 -3.63 -5.05
N SER A 126 4.43 -4.94 -4.95
CA SER A 126 5.21 -5.93 -5.70
C SER A 126 5.00 -5.81 -7.22
N VAL A 127 3.78 -5.52 -7.68
CA VAL A 127 3.50 -5.37 -9.13
C VAL A 127 4.18 -4.13 -9.71
N ASN A 128 4.11 -3.00 -9.00
CA ASN A 128 4.73 -1.74 -9.38
C ASN A 128 6.25 -1.88 -9.42
N GLU A 129 6.86 -2.52 -8.41
CA GLU A 129 8.29 -2.81 -8.40
C GLU A 129 8.71 -3.64 -9.62
N TRP A 130 7.94 -4.69 -9.95
CA TRP A 130 8.20 -5.52 -11.13
C TRP A 130 8.08 -4.72 -12.44
N LEU A 131 7.03 -3.92 -12.61
CA LEU A 131 6.81 -3.09 -13.81
C LEU A 131 7.94 -2.08 -14.00
N ARG A 132 8.34 -1.43 -12.91
CA ARG A 132 9.42 -0.45 -12.92
C ARG A 132 10.77 -1.08 -13.26
N ALA A 133 11.05 -2.27 -12.73
CA ALA A 133 12.26 -3.02 -13.06
C ALA A 133 12.26 -3.53 -14.51
N PHE A 134 11.08 -3.89 -15.03
CA PHE A 134 10.93 -4.38 -16.40
C PHE A 134 11.11 -3.27 -17.44
N ASP A 135 10.30 -2.21 -17.38
CA ASP A 135 10.29 -1.18 -18.42
C ASP A 135 10.05 0.25 -17.91
N GLY A 136 10.13 0.45 -16.60
CA GLY A 136 9.96 1.76 -15.98
C GLY A 136 8.50 2.24 -15.93
N SER A 137 7.53 1.43 -16.35
CA SER A 137 6.10 1.74 -16.17
C SER A 137 5.62 1.49 -14.74
N GLY A 138 4.42 1.99 -14.43
CA GLY A 138 3.85 1.99 -13.08
C GLY A 138 3.93 3.37 -12.43
N ASP A 139 3.65 3.42 -11.13
CA ASP A 139 3.59 4.65 -10.36
C ASP A 139 5.01 5.14 -10.01
N PRO A 140 5.27 6.47 -10.08
CA PRO A 140 6.57 7.04 -9.75
C PRO A 140 6.90 6.98 -8.25
N GLU A 141 5.89 6.91 -7.39
CA GLU A 141 6.01 6.70 -5.95
C GLU A 141 6.33 5.23 -5.61
N TYR A 142 6.98 5.02 -4.46
CA TYR A 142 7.09 3.70 -3.86
C TYR A 142 5.79 3.31 -3.16
N HIS A 143 5.35 2.07 -3.37
CA HIS A 143 4.25 1.47 -2.63
C HIS A 143 4.81 0.27 -1.85
N PRO A 144 4.57 0.18 -0.53
CA PRO A 144 5.01 -0.95 0.28
C PRO A 144 4.64 -2.30 -0.32
N THR A 145 5.63 -3.17 -0.50
CA THR A 145 5.40 -4.55 -0.92
C THR A 145 4.82 -5.37 0.24
N ARG A 146 4.25 -6.53 -0.07
CA ARG A 146 3.80 -7.49 0.96
C ARG A 146 4.88 -7.84 1.99
N GLU A 147 6.15 -7.92 1.60
CA GLU A 147 7.27 -8.20 2.52
C GLU A 147 7.50 -7.02 3.47
N PHE A 148 7.53 -5.80 2.95
CA PHE A 148 7.68 -4.59 3.76
C PHE A 148 6.53 -4.44 4.77
N VAL A 149 5.28 -4.63 4.30
CA VAL A 149 4.09 -4.57 5.16
C VAL A 149 4.15 -5.62 6.28
N ALA A 150 4.53 -6.86 5.96
CA ALA A 150 4.66 -7.91 6.95
C ALA A 150 5.75 -7.62 7.99
N GLU A 151 6.90 -7.09 7.55
CA GLU A 151 8.00 -6.67 8.43
C GLU A 151 7.56 -5.54 9.38
N PHE A 152 6.98 -4.48 8.82
CA PHE A 152 6.53 -3.33 9.59
C PHE A 152 5.45 -3.73 10.62
N ASN A 153 4.42 -4.47 10.20
CA ASN A 153 3.35 -4.91 11.11
C ASN A 153 3.88 -5.83 12.23
N SER A 154 4.88 -6.66 11.93
CA SER A 154 5.57 -7.46 12.95
C SER A 154 6.29 -6.58 13.97
N SER A 155 6.86 -5.45 13.54
CA SER A 155 7.54 -4.50 14.44
C SER A 155 6.56 -3.78 15.39
N LEU A 156 5.33 -3.50 14.93
CA LEU A 156 4.30 -2.87 15.77
C LEU A 156 3.83 -3.78 16.91
N THR A 157 3.75 -5.10 16.66
CA THR A 157 3.29 -6.08 17.64
C THR A 157 4.35 -6.36 18.72
N LYS A 158 5.64 -6.36 18.34
CA LYS A 158 6.76 -6.62 19.26
C LYS A 158 6.93 -5.55 20.34
N SER A 159 6.32 -4.37 20.19
CA SER A 159 6.39 -3.29 21.18
C SER A 159 5.47 -3.50 22.41
N LEU A 160 4.66 -4.57 22.43
CA LEU A 160 3.67 -4.87 23.47
C LEU A 160 4.06 -6.04 24.40
N CYS A 161 5.33 -6.47 24.41
CA CYS A 161 5.85 -7.51 25.32
C CYS A 161 7.09 -7.04 26.08
#